data_AF-A0A839EKU4-F1
#
_entry.id   AF-A0A839EKU4-F1
#
_cell.length_a   1.000
_cell.length_b   1.000
_cell.length_c   1.000
_cell.angle_alpha   90.00
_cell.angle_beta   90.00
_cell.angle_gamma   90.00
#
_symmetry.space_group_name_H-M   'P 1'
#
loop_
_entity.id
_entity.type
_entity.pdbx_description
1 polymer ?
#
loop_
_entity_poly.entity_id
_entity_poly.type
_entity_poly.pdbx_seq_one_letter_code
_entity_poly.pdbx_strand_id
1 'polypeptide(L)'
;MPDRRLQQPGPAAVERFESFLGTGRTFSFDLQPGLSINDAIAIPLAAANLRAAALVIEGGAFAPFHYLMPAPSADGLHAAWYSDTFSPAGETLMERGNVTFGERDGAPFIHCHATWIEPDGRRCAGHILPHETIVSQPIRATAWGVESVRMVSEPDTETAFTIFHPVPVADQPSAFAGPQTIIARVRPNEDITGALEAICRKHGFTGAHLRGGVGSLIGARYVDGSRVDDIATEVFITGGFVSADSSATCVEIVMVDTRGGISHGNLLRGDNPVCITFELCLEEA
;
A
#
# COMPACT_ATOMS: atom_id res chain seq x y z
N MET A 1 -20.71 18.55 7.26
CA MET A 1 -20.35 17.25 7.88
C MET A 1 -19.23 17.53 8.86
N PRO A 2 -19.14 16.86 10.02
CA PRO A 2 -17.95 16.98 10.85
C PRO A 2 -16.73 16.64 9.97
N ASP A 3 -15.65 17.39 10.16
CA ASP A 3 -14.39 17.19 9.44
C ASP A 3 -13.92 15.76 9.68
N ARG A 4 -13.73 14.96 8.61
CA ARG A 4 -13.28 13.56 8.72
C ARG A 4 -11.79 13.56 8.96
N ARG A 5 -11.45 13.84 10.21
CA ARG A 5 -10.08 14.05 10.65
C ARG A 5 -9.81 13.24 11.90
N LEU A 6 -8.64 12.63 11.95
CA LEU A 6 -8.15 11.86 13.08
C LEU A 6 -6.98 12.60 13.74
N GLN A 7 -7.07 12.81 15.05
CA GLN A 7 -5.98 13.42 15.81
C GLN A 7 -4.88 12.38 15.99
N GLN A 8 -3.72 12.64 15.40
CA GLN A 8 -2.52 11.82 15.56
C GLN A 8 -1.79 12.18 16.87
N PRO A 9 -1.02 11.25 17.48
CA PRO A 9 -0.36 11.50 18.76
C PRO A 9 0.69 12.62 18.71
N GLY A 10 1.38 12.75 17.59
CA GLY A 10 2.42 13.73 17.39
C GLY A 10 1.98 14.97 16.61
N PRO A 11 2.89 15.95 16.47
CA PRO A 11 2.65 17.12 15.66
C PRO A 11 2.52 16.74 14.18
N ALA A 12 1.56 17.36 13.50
CA ALA A 12 1.44 17.20 12.05
C ALA A 12 2.69 17.75 11.35
N ALA A 13 3.29 16.95 10.47
CA ALA A 13 4.38 17.39 9.61
C ALA A 13 3.90 18.51 8.66
N VAL A 14 4.79 19.45 8.34
CA VAL A 14 4.48 20.57 7.41
C VAL A 14 4.31 20.06 5.98
N GLU A 15 5.25 19.23 5.50
CA GLU A 15 5.10 18.54 4.22
C GLU A 15 4.13 17.37 4.40
N ARG A 16 3.07 17.34 3.58
CA ARG A 16 1.97 16.38 3.72
C ARG A 16 2.09 15.14 2.81
N PHE A 17 3.03 15.16 1.89
CA PHE A 17 3.42 13.99 1.10
C PHE A 17 4.90 14.05 0.74
N GLU A 18 5.56 12.89 0.73
CA GLU A 18 6.92 12.74 0.19
C GLU A 18 6.81 12.05 -1.16
N SER A 19 7.63 12.47 -2.13
CA SER A 19 7.63 11.84 -3.45
C SER A 19 8.93 12.08 -4.19
N PHE A 20 9.47 11.00 -4.77
CA PHE A 20 10.73 11.02 -5.51
C PHE A 20 10.60 10.26 -6.83
N LEU A 21 11.32 10.75 -7.83
CA LEU A 21 11.32 10.22 -9.18
C LEU A 21 12.43 9.20 -9.37
N GLY A 22 12.16 8.15 -10.13
CA GLY A 22 13.13 7.21 -10.63
C GLY A 22 12.79 6.71 -12.03
N THR A 23 13.71 5.95 -12.61
CA THR A 23 13.44 5.22 -13.85
C THR A 23 12.86 3.85 -13.49
N GLY A 24 11.61 3.64 -13.87
CA GLY A 24 10.84 2.45 -13.57
C GLY A 24 11.30 1.22 -14.34
N ARG A 25 11.14 0.07 -13.69
CA ARG A 25 11.28 -1.25 -14.30
C ARG A 25 10.08 -2.10 -13.92
N THR A 26 9.57 -2.81 -14.92
CA THR A 26 8.42 -3.70 -14.78
C THR A 26 8.82 -5.10 -15.18
N PHE A 27 8.55 -6.07 -14.31
CA PHE A 27 8.72 -7.47 -14.65
C PHE A 27 7.85 -8.36 -13.75
N SER A 28 7.66 -9.58 -14.21
CA SER A 28 6.84 -10.57 -13.53
C SER A 28 7.67 -11.81 -13.21
N PHE A 29 7.41 -12.39 -12.04
CA PHE A 29 8.14 -13.53 -11.49
C PHE A 29 7.19 -14.40 -10.67
N ASP A 30 7.66 -15.57 -10.25
CA ASP A 30 6.85 -16.51 -9.49
C ASP A 30 7.36 -16.55 -8.04
N LEU A 31 6.45 -16.29 -7.10
CA LEU A 31 6.68 -16.49 -5.67
C LEU A 31 6.83 -17.99 -5.43
N GLN A 32 8.00 -18.41 -4.93
CA GLN A 32 8.32 -19.82 -4.79
C GLN A 32 7.68 -20.42 -3.52
N PRO A 33 7.11 -21.64 -3.61
CA PRO A 33 6.59 -22.36 -2.45
C PRO A 33 7.62 -22.56 -1.34
N GLY A 34 7.15 -22.58 -0.09
CA GLY A 34 7.96 -22.83 1.10
C GLY A 34 8.73 -21.62 1.60
N LEU A 35 8.66 -20.48 0.91
CA LEU A 35 9.20 -19.20 1.38
C LEU A 35 8.13 -18.36 2.06
N SER A 36 8.56 -17.51 3.00
CA SER A 36 7.71 -16.42 3.46
C SER A 36 7.35 -15.50 2.29
N ILE A 37 6.17 -14.87 2.31
CA ILE A 37 5.79 -13.91 1.27
C ILE A 37 6.82 -12.77 1.18
N ASN A 38 7.42 -12.38 2.30
CA ASN A 38 8.54 -11.44 2.33
C ASN A 38 9.70 -11.92 1.46
N ASP A 39 10.22 -13.12 1.71
CA ASP A 39 11.42 -13.61 1.02
C ASP A 39 11.13 -13.96 -0.45
N ALA A 40 9.95 -14.52 -0.72
CA ALA A 40 9.49 -14.85 -2.06
C ALA A 40 9.43 -13.62 -2.98
N ILE A 41 9.19 -12.43 -2.40
CA ILE A 41 9.21 -11.13 -3.09
C ILE A 41 10.60 -10.51 -3.06
N ALA A 42 11.25 -10.48 -1.89
CA ALA A 42 12.50 -9.76 -1.70
C ALA A 42 13.66 -10.33 -2.53
N ILE A 43 13.77 -11.66 -2.63
CA ILE A 43 14.85 -12.33 -3.37
C ILE A 43 14.89 -11.88 -4.84
N PRO A 44 13.80 -12.00 -5.64
CA PRO A 44 13.83 -11.58 -7.04
C PRO A 44 13.99 -10.07 -7.22
N LEU A 45 13.42 -9.24 -6.33
CA LEU A 45 13.58 -7.78 -6.41
C LEU A 45 15.01 -7.32 -6.10
N ALA A 46 15.65 -7.93 -5.09
CA ALA A 46 17.05 -7.68 -4.77
C ALA A 46 17.99 -8.16 -5.89
N ALA A 47 17.71 -9.32 -6.49
CA ALA A 47 18.45 -9.81 -7.67
C ALA A 47 18.30 -8.86 -8.87
N ALA A 48 17.18 -8.13 -8.95
CA ALA A 48 16.94 -7.08 -9.92
C ALA A 48 17.47 -5.70 -9.50
N ASN A 49 18.18 -5.56 -8.37
CA ASN A 49 18.68 -4.29 -7.82
C ASN A 49 17.60 -3.22 -7.54
N LEU A 50 16.33 -3.62 -7.39
CA LEU A 50 15.27 -2.69 -7.01
C LEU A 50 15.34 -2.38 -5.51
N ARG A 51 15.08 -1.12 -5.17
CA ARG A 51 15.15 -0.61 -3.78
C ARG A 51 13.82 -0.08 -3.25
N ALA A 52 12.88 0.19 -4.15
CA ALA A 52 11.49 0.45 -3.87
C ALA A 52 10.66 -0.16 -4.99
N ALA A 53 9.55 -0.81 -4.66
CA ALA A 53 8.62 -1.32 -5.65
C ALA A 53 7.20 -1.39 -5.10
N ALA A 54 6.22 -1.31 -5.99
CA ALA A 54 4.89 -1.82 -5.76
C ALA A 54 4.69 -3.12 -6.53
N LEU A 55 3.92 -4.05 -5.97
CA LEU A 55 3.60 -5.31 -6.60
C LEU A 55 2.11 -5.59 -6.57
N VAL A 56 1.64 -6.29 -7.60
CA VAL A 56 0.32 -6.91 -7.64
C VAL A 56 0.51 -8.42 -7.62
N ILE A 57 -0.23 -9.07 -6.73
CA ILE A 57 -0.38 -10.53 -6.65
C ILE A 57 -1.83 -10.86 -7.04
N GLU A 58 -2.00 -11.75 -8.01
CA GLU A 58 -3.32 -12.21 -8.46
C GLU A 58 -3.46 -13.71 -8.21
N GLY A 59 -4.40 -14.08 -7.34
CA GLY A 59 -4.54 -15.46 -6.92
C GLY A 59 -3.41 -15.94 -5.99
N GLY A 60 -3.40 -17.25 -5.77
CA GLY A 60 -2.35 -17.93 -5.03
C GLY A 60 -2.83 -18.49 -3.70
N ALA A 61 -2.02 -19.39 -3.15
CA ALA A 61 -2.34 -20.14 -1.96
C ALA A 61 -1.23 -20.03 -0.93
N PHE A 62 -1.62 -19.96 0.34
CA PHE A 62 -0.71 -19.75 1.46
C PHE A 62 -1.06 -20.71 2.61
N ALA A 63 -0.03 -21.30 3.21
CA ALA A 63 -0.13 -22.18 4.37
C ALA A 63 1.23 -22.33 5.09
N PRO A 64 1.36 -21.87 6.36
CA PRO A 64 0.37 -21.13 7.14
C PRO A 64 0.12 -19.71 6.58
N PHE A 65 -1.00 -19.10 7.01
CA PHE A 65 -1.40 -17.74 6.67
C PHE A 65 -1.71 -16.96 7.94
N HIS A 66 -1.14 -15.77 8.08
CA HIS A 66 -1.27 -14.94 9.27
C HIS A 66 -1.52 -13.48 8.89
N TYR A 67 -2.48 -12.84 9.58
CA TYR A 67 -2.92 -11.49 9.24
C TYR A 67 -3.39 -10.71 10.48
N LEU A 68 -3.51 -9.39 10.27
CA LEU A 68 -4.04 -8.41 11.20
C LEU A 68 -5.24 -7.69 10.55
N MET A 69 -6.18 -7.26 11.39
CA MET A 69 -7.31 -6.41 11.00
C MET A 69 -7.13 -5.00 11.54
N PRO A 70 -7.69 -3.97 10.88
CA PRO A 70 -7.75 -2.64 11.48
C PRO A 70 -8.58 -2.71 12.78
N ALA A 71 -8.10 -2.05 13.81
CA ALA A 71 -8.76 -2.02 15.12
C ALA A 71 -8.67 -0.63 15.77
N PRO A 72 -9.57 -0.31 16.71
CA PRO A 72 -9.39 0.83 17.60
C PRO A 72 -8.13 0.64 18.46
N SER A 73 -7.41 1.73 18.73
CA SER A 73 -6.30 1.68 19.69
C SER A 73 -6.80 1.58 21.12
N ALA A 74 -6.10 0.79 21.94
CA ALA A 74 -6.32 0.66 23.38
C ALA A 74 -5.11 1.09 24.23
N ASP A 75 -4.02 1.55 23.60
CA ASP A 75 -2.75 1.82 24.28
C ASP A 75 -2.61 3.26 24.81
N GLY A 76 -3.59 4.12 24.51
CA GLY A 76 -3.59 5.52 24.92
C GLY A 76 -2.60 6.42 24.16
N LEU A 77 -1.96 5.90 23.11
CA LEU A 77 -1.02 6.62 22.26
C LEU A 77 -1.52 6.71 20.82
N HIS A 78 -1.73 5.57 20.16
CA HIS A 78 -2.05 5.56 18.74
C HIS A 78 -3.51 5.93 18.45
N ALA A 79 -3.75 6.55 17.30
CA ALA A 79 -5.09 6.96 16.89
C ALA A 79 -5.91 5.80 16.27
N ALA A 80 -5.22 4.78 15.77
CA ALA A 80 -5.74 3.52 15.27
C ALA A 80 -4.68 2.43 15.56
N TRP A 81 -5.05 1.16 15.49
CA TRP A 81 -4.12 0.05 15.75
C TRP A 81 -4.46 -1.19 14.92
N TYR A 82 -3.68 -2.24 15.13
CA TYR A 82 -3.97 -3.58 14.61
C TYR A 82 -4.70 -4.43 15.66
N SER A 83 -5.49 -5.39 15.21
CA SER A 83 -6.04 -6.45 16.06
C SER A 83 -4.94 -7.37 16.60
N ASP A 84 -5.34 -8.36 17.41
CA ASP A 84 -4.53 -9.56 17.59
C ASP A 84 -4.32 -10.30 16.26
N THR A 85 -3.28 -11.15 16.20
CA THR A 85 -2.99 -11.97 15.01
C THR A 85 -4.05 -13.05 14.80
N PHE A 86 -4.60 -13.10 13.59
CA PHE A 86 -5.45 -14.19 13.12
C PHE A 86 -4.63 -15.23 12.36
N SER A 87 -4.94 -16.51 12.59
CA SER A 87 -4.20 -17.66 12.04
C SER A 87 -5.17 -18.77 11.62
N PRO A 88 -5.90 -18.61 10.49
CA PRO A 88 -6.84 -19.63 10.02
C PRO A 88 -6.11 -20.97 9.79
N ALA A 89 -6.76 -22.06 10.22
CA ALA A 89 -6.20 -23.40 10.08
C ALA A 89 -6.47 -23.96 8.68
N GLY A 90 -5.42 -24.17 7.90
CA GLY A 90 -5.49 -24.74 6.55
C GLY A 90 -4.95 -23.80 5.50
N GLU A 91 -5.20 -24.12 4.23
CA GLU A 91 -4.73 -23.33 3.09
C GLU A 91 -5.68 -22.17 2.81
N THR A 92 -5.15 -20.95 2.78
CA THR A 92 -5.90 -19.72 2.47
C THR A 92 -5.63 -19.30 1.04
N LEU A 93 -6.69 -18.96 0.30
CA LEU A 93 -6.62 -18.59 -1.11
C LEU A 93 -6.68 -17.07 -1.26
N MET A 94 -5.56 -16.44 -1.64
CA MET A 94 -5.57 -15.01 -1.98
C MET A 94 -6.36 -14.81 -3.27
N GLU A 95 -7.21 -13.79 -3.31
CA GLU A 95 -7.83 -13.34 -4.56
C GLU A 95 -6.96 -12.31 -5.25
N ARG A 96 -6.56 -11.27 -4.49
CA ARG A 96 -5.71 -10.18 -4.98
C ARG A 96 -5.01 -9.48 -3.82
N GLY A 97 -3.75 -9.09 -4.02
CA GLY A 97 -3.00 -8.27 -3.07
C GLY A 97 -2.20 -7.17 -3.75
N ASN A 98 -1.94 -6.10 -3.00
CA ASN A 98 -0.94 -5.10 -3.36
C ASN A 98 0.15 -5.06 -2.28
N VAL A 99 1.39 -4.84 -2.70
CA VAL A 99 2.55 -4.91 -1.82
C VAL A 99 3.45 -3.70 -2.05
N THR A 100 3.87 -3.05 -0.98
CA THR A 100 5.03 -2.15 -0.98
C THR A 100 6.26 -2.95 -0.59
N PHE A 101 7.32 -2.86 -1.38
CA PHE A 101 8.63 -3.43 -1.08
C PHE A 101 9.64 -2.33 -0.76
N GLY A 102 10.44 -2.57 0.27
CA GLY A 102 11.51 -1.71 0.71
C GLY A 102 12.41 -2.42 1.73
N GLU A 103 12.82 -1.69 2.75
CA GLU A 103 13.63 -2.20 3.85
C GLU A 103 13.18 -1.70 5.21
N ARG A 104 13.46 -2.50 6.24
CA ARG A 104 13.32 -2.17 7.66
C ARG A 104 14.54 -2.68 8.39
N ASP A 105 15.12 -1.87 9.26
CA ASP A 105 16.31 -2.22 10.05
C ASP A 105 17.47 -2.78 9.19
N GLY A 106 17.62 -2.26 7.97
CA GLY A 106 18.66 -2.67 7.02
C GLY A 106 18.42 -4.02 6.31
N ALA A 107 17.26 -4.65 6.51
CA ALA A 107 16.85 -5.89 5.85
C ALA A 107 15.65 -5.67 4.91
N PRO A 108 15.49 -6.47 3.85
CA PRO A 108 14.31 -6.41 3.00
C PRO A 108 13.02 -6.65 3.77
N PHE A 109 12.04 -5.77 3.56
CA PHE A 109 10.75 -5.83 4.24
C PHE A 109 9.62 -5.44 3.27
N ILE A 110 8.43 -5.98 3.48
CA ILE A 110 7.23 -5.63 2.70
C ILE A 110 6.07 -5.17 3.58
N HIS A 111 5.16 -4.40 2.99
CA HIS A 111 3.83 -4.11 3.54
C HIS A 111 2.79 -4.61 2.54
N CYS A 112 1.90 -5.52 2.97
CA CYS A 112 0.97 -6.20 2.07
C CYS A 112 -0.46 -6.17 2.60
N HIS A 113 -1.37 -5.63 1.79
CA HIS A 113 -2.81 -5.76 1.98
C HIS A 113 -3.42 -6.59 0.86
N ALA A 114 -4.46 -7.36 1.19
CA ALA A 114 -5.08 -8.26 0.23
C ALA A 114 -6.54 -8.58 0.57
N THR A 115 -7.22 -9.25 -0.37
CA THR A 115 -8.43 -10.03 -0.12
C THR A 115 -8.16 -11.51 -0.32
N TRP A 116 -8.83 -12.37 0.44
CA TRP A 116 -8.64 -13.81 0.40
C TRP A 116 -9.90 -14.58 0.84
N ILE A 117 -9.89 -15.89 0.60
CA ILE A 117 -10.90 -16.85 1.04
C ILE A 117 -10.23 -17.81 2.04
N GLU A 118 -10.76 -17.85 3.26
CA GLU A 118 -10.33 -18.79 4.30
C GLU A 118 -10.83 -20.22 4.02
N PRO A 119 -10.28 -21.26 4.68
CA PRO A 119 -10.66 -22.66 4.48
C PRO A 119 -12.16 -22.96 4.70
N ASP A 120 -12.85 -22.17 5.51
CA ASP A 120 -14.29 -22.28 5.76
C ASP A 120 -15.16 -21.59 4.67
N GLY A 121 -14.53 -21.00 3.66
CA GLY A 121 -15.18 -20.26 2.58
C GLY A 121 -15.44 -18.80 2.90
N ARG A 122 -15.06 -18.29 4.08
CA ARG A 122 -15.25 -16.89 4.45
C ARG A 122 -14.29 -15.99 3.67
N ARG A 123 -14.86 -14.98 3.00
CA ARG A 123 -14.07 -13.92 2.36
C ARG A 123 -13.61 -12.91 3.40
N CYS A 124 -12.31 -12.63 3.39
CA CYS A 124 -11.64 -11.73 4.33
C CYS A 124 -10.72 -10.77 3.56
N ALA A 125 -10.28 -9.73 4.25
CA ALA A 125 -9.31 -8.77 3.76
C ALA A 125 -8.61 -8.10 4.93
N GLY A 126 -7.42 -7.53 4.72
CA GLY A 126 -6.63 -6.92 5.79
C GLY A 126 -5.14 -6.94 5.51
N HIS A 127 -4.36 -6.86 6.59
CA HIS A 127 -2.90 -6.74 6.56
C HIS A 127 -2.23 -8.10 6.75
N ILE A 128 -1.40 -8.54 5.80
CA ILE A 128 -0.71 -9.82 5.85
C ILE A 128 0.60 -9.68 6.62
N LEU A 129 0.86 -10.60 7.56
CA LEU A 129 2.13 -10.66 8.29
C LEU A 129 3.23 -11.25 7.40
N PRO A 130 4.23 -10.45 6.97
CA PRO A 130 5.12 -10.82 5.87
C PRO A 130 6.02 -12.02 6.09
N HIS A 131 6.53 -12.20 7.31
CA HIS A 131 7.47 -13.27 7.63
C HIS A 131 6.77 -14.57 8.05
N GLU A 132 5.51 -14.48 8.48
CA GLU A 132 4.76 -15.60 9.03
C GLU A 132 3.91 -16.29 7.96
N THR A 133 3.46 -15.55 6.94
CA THR A 133 2.67 -16.10 5.83
C THR A 133 3.57 -16.77 4.79
N ILE A 134 3.32 -18.07 4.54
CA ILE A 134 4.16 -18.92 3.67
C ILE A 134 3.42 -19.27 2.38
N VAL A 135 4.10 -19.09 1.25
CA VAL A 135 3.60 -19.47 -0.08
C VAL A 135 3.48 -20.99 -0.16
N SER A 136 2.29 -21.53 -0.46
CA SER A 136 2.09 -22.98 -0.57
C SER A 136 2.20 -23.51 -2.00
N GLN A 137 1.90 -22.67 -2.99
CA GLN A 137 1.95 -23.00 -4.42
C GLN A 137 2.56 -21.83 -5.21
N PRO A 138 3.17 -22.04 -6.38
CA PRO A 138 3.76 -20.93 -7.15
C PRO A 138 2.71 -19.86 -7.47
N ILE A 139 3.01 -18.60 -7.18
CA ILE A 139 2.09 -17.47 -7.41
C ILE A 139 2.75 -16.47 -8.37
N ARG A 140 2.04 -16.09 -9.43
CA ARG A 140 2.52 -15.06 -10.33
C ARG A 140 2.39 -13.68 -9.67
N ALA A 141 3.47 -12.93 -9.64
CA ALA A 141 3.49 -11.54 -9.22
C ALA A 141 4.03 -10.65 -10.35
N THR A 142 3.57 -9.40 -10.39
CA THR A 142 4.13 -8.35 -11.24
C THR A 142 4.58 -7.19 -10.37
N ALA A 143 5.79 -6.70 -10.61
CA ALA A 143 6.39 -5.60 -9.86
C ALA A 143 6.68 -4.41 -10.77
N TRP A 144 6.51 -3.21 -10.21
CA TRP A 144 6.96 -1.93 -10.74
C TRP A 144 7.85 -1.28 -9.70
N GLY A 145 9.12 -1.07 -10.02
CA GLY A 145 10.07 -0.54 -9.05
C GLY A 145 11.19 0.27 -9.65
N VAL A 146 11.97 0.88 -8.76
CA VAL A 146 13.05 1.80 -9.07
C VAL A 146 14.30 1.47 -8.26
N GLU A 147 15.46 1.86 -8.79
CA GLU A 147 16.77 1.69 -8.12
C GLU A 147 17.20 2.97 -7.39
N SER A 148 16.76 4.13 -7.88
CA SER A 148 17.17 5.47 -7.41
C SER A 148 16.39 5.97 -6.21
N VAL A 149 15.38 5.23 -5.75
CA VAL A 149 14.59 5.54 -4.55
C VAL A 149 14.55 4.30 -3.68
N ARG A 150 14.83 4.46 -2.39
CA ARG A 150 14.61 3.45 -1.36
C ARG A 150 13.25 3.70 -0.72
N MET A 151 12.56 2.64 -0.34
CA MET A 151 11.43 2.73 0.59
C MET A 151 11.91 2.21 1.95
N VAL A 152 11.96 3.06 2.97
CA VAL A 152 12.53 2.71 4.27
C VAL A 152 11.44 2.79 5.33
N SER A 153 11.31 1.75 6.15
CA SER A 153 10.35 1.72 7.27
C SER A 153 11.04 2.19 8.55
N GLU A 154 10.68 3.38 9.01
CA GLU A 154 11.29 4.06 10.16
C GLU A 154 10.22 4.62 11.11
N PRO A 155 10.56 4.92 12.39
CA PRO A 155 9.65 5.56 13.32
C PRO A 155 9.18 6.93 12.82
N ASP A 156 7.87 7.14 12.81
CA ASP A 156 7.22 8.38 12.39
C ASP A 156 6.67 9.13 13.59
N THR A 157 7.12 10.38 13.76
CA THR A 157 6.78 11.16 14.95
C THR A 157 5.33 11.64 14.97
N GLU A 158 4.67 11.77 13.82
CA GLU A 158 3.26 12.23 13.76
C GLU A 158 2.33 11.12 14.26
N THR A 159 2.52 9.90 13.75
CA THR A 159 1.63 8.76 13.98
C THR A 159 2.06 7.84 15.13
N ALA A 160 3.32 7.93 15.56
CA ALA A 160 4.00 7.00 16.48
C ALA A 160 4.21 5.56 15.93
N PHE A 161 3.85 5.30 14.67
CA PHE A 161 4.12 4.02 14.01
C PHE A 161 5.53 3.98 13.38
N THR A 162 6.04 2.77 13.16
CA THR A 162 7.13 2.53 12.21
C THR A 162 6.54 2.28 10.83
N ILE A 163 6.72 3.20 9.89
CA ILE A 163 6.05 3.19 8.58
C ILE A 163 7.00 3.49 7.44
N PHE A 164 6.64 3.02 6.25
CA PHE A 164 7.44 3.26 5.06
C PHE A 164 7.37 4.72 4.63
N HIS A 165 8.51 5.27 4.24
CA HIS A 165 8.61 6.53 3.50
C HIS A 165 9.73 6.45 2.45
N PRO A 166 9.61 7.19 1.33
CA PRO A 166 10.60 7.13 0.28
C PRO A 166 11.80 8.02 0.59
N VAL A 167 13.00 7.53 0.26
CA VAL A 167 14.27 8.24 0.43
C VAL A 167 15.05 8.19 -0.88
N PRO A 168 15.50 9.34 -1.42
CA PRO A 168 16.28 9.36 -2.65
C PRO A 168 17.67 8.75 -2.41
N VAL A 169 18.16 7.99 -3.38
CA VAL A 169 19.55 7.52 -3.42
C VAL A 169 20.35 8.56 -4.20
N ALA A 170 21.51 8.98 -3.66
CA ALA A 170 22.38 9.95 -4.33
C ALA A 170 22.76 9.50 -5.75
N ASP A 171 22.75 10.46 -6.68
CA ASP A 171 22.92 10.34 -8.13
C ASP A 171 23.66 9.08 -8.61
N GLN A 172 22.89 8.03 -8.85
CA GLN A 172 23.31 6.93 -9.72
C GLN A 172 22.44 7.02 -10.97
N PRO A 173 23.02 7.35 -12.14
CA PRO A 173 22.31 7.25 -13.39
C PRO A 173 21.74 5.83 -13.53
N SER A 174 20.44 5.72 -13.76
CA SER A 174 19.85 4.43 -14.08
C SER A 174 20.55 3.88 -15.33
N ALA A 175 21.03 2.63 -15.24
CA ALA A 175 21.55 1.92 -16.41
C ALA A 175 20.44 1.51 -17.39
N PHE A 176 19.18 1.67 -17.00
CA PHE A 176 18.01 1.23 -17.74
C PHE A 176 17.24 2.41 -18.33
N ALA A 177 16.75 2.23 -19.57
CA ALA A 177 15.70 3.06 -20.14
C ALA A 177 14.35 2.44 -19.77
N GLY A 178 13.53 3.20 -19.04
CA GLY A 178 12.20 2.79 -18.59
C GLY A 178 11.30 4.02 -18.38
N PRO A 179 10.00 3.82 -18.13
CA PRO A 179 9.09 4.93 -17.88
C PRO A 179 9.50 5.68 -16.62
N GLN A 180 9.17 6.97 -16.52
CA GLN A 180 9.35 7.68 -15.28
C GLN A 180 8.39 7.12 -14.22
N THR A 181 8.88 6.88 -13.01
CA THR A 181 8.11 6.29 -11.92
C THR A 181 8.32 7.09 -10.65
N ILE A 182 7.22 7.44 -9.99
CA ILE A 182 7.20 8.15 -8.72
C ILE A 182 6.92 7.14 -7.61
N ILE A 183 7.79 7.12 -6.60
CA ILE A 183 7.52 6.47 -5.32
C ILE A 183 7.14 7.55 -4.32
N ALA A 184 6.01 7.37 -3.64
CA ALA A 184 5.45 8.39 -2.76
C ALA A 184 4.85 7.82 -1.48
N ARG A 185 4.72 8.70 -0.49
CA ARG A 185 3.97 8.50 0.74
C ARG A 185 3.06 9.71 0.98
N VAL A 186 1.80 9.48 1.32
CA VAL A 186 0.86 10.51 1.79
C VAL A 186 0.62 10.35 3.30
N ARG A 187 0.63 11.48 4.03
CA ARG A 187 0.48 11.52 5.49
C ARG A 187 -0.99 11.58 5.93
N PRO A 188 -1.27 11.37 7.23
CA PRO A 188 -2.62 11.42 7.78
C PRO A 188 -3.43 12.65 7.37
N ASN A 189 -4.75 12.51 7.35
CA ASN A 189 -5.72 13.59 7.14
C ASN A 189 -5.69 14.30 5.78
N GLU A 190 -4.81 13.90 4.86
CA GLU A 190 -4.84 14.39 3.48
C GLU A 190 -5.82 13.57 2.64
N ASP A 191 -6.61 14.24 1.79
CA ASP A 191 -7.40 13.55 0.77
C ASP A 191 -6.47 12.86 -0.23
N ILE A 192 -6.61 11.53 -0.34
CA ILE A 192 -5.69 10.72 -1.16
C ILE A 192 -5.75 11.10 -2.65
N THR A 193 -6.93 11.39 -3.18
CA THR A 193 -7.11 11.77 -4.59
C THR A 193 -6.46 13.13 -4.88
N GLY A 194 -6.71 14.13 -4.03
CA GLY A 194 -6.06 15.43 -4.14
C GLY A 194 -4.54 15.37 -4.01
N ALA A 195 -4.03 14.54 -3.10
CA ALA A 195 -2.60 14.32 -2.90
C ALA A 195 -1.93 13.70 -4.13
N LEU A 196 -2.55 12.67 -4.73
CA LEU A 196 -2.07 12.04 -5.97
C LEU A 196 -1.93 13.06 -7.12
N GLU A 197 -2.95 13.89 -7.32
CA GLU A 197 -2.92 14.93 -8.35
C GLU A 197 -1.80 15.96 -8.07
N ALA A 198 -1.59 16.32 -6.81
CA ALA A 198 -0.52 17.23 -6.41
C ALA A 198 0.87 16.63 -6.63
N ILE A 199 1.02 15.32 -6.39
CA ILE A 199 2.25 14.57 -6.67
C ILE A 199 2.54 14.58 -8.17
N CYS A 200 1.57 14.27 -9.03
CA CYS A 200 1.76 14.34 -10.48
C CYS A 200 2.19 15.75 -10.93
N ARG A 201 1.53 16.80 -10.43
CA ARG A 201 1.91 18.20 -10.73
C ARG A 201 3.32 18.54 -10.26
N LYS A 202 3.73 18.08 -9.07
CA LYS A 202 5.09 18.31 -8.53
C LYS A 202 6.18 17.77 -9.45
N HIS A 203 5.93 16.62 -10.09
CA HIS A 203 6.89 15.95 -10.96
C HIS A 203 6.66 16.22 -12.46
N GLY A 204 5.66 17.03 -12.81
CA GLY A 204 5.37 17.38 -14.20
C GLY A 204 4.66 16.29 -15.02
N PHE A 205 4.14 15.24 -14.37
CA PHE A 205 3.38 14.19 -15.06
C PHE A 205 2.03 14.76 -15.48
N THR A 206 1.70 14.71 -16.77
CA THR A 206 0.37 15.07 -17.28
C THR A 206 -0.67 14.01 -16.91
N GLY A 207 -0.26 12.74 -16.93
CA GLY A 207 -1.06 11.59 -16.57
C GLY A 207 -0.18 10.48 -15.99
N ALA A 208 -0.75 9.66 -15.10
CA ALA A 208 -0.03 8.57 -14.46
C ALA A 208 -0.94 7.36 -14.20
N HIS A 209 -0.41 6.16 -14.41
CA HIS A 209 -1.03 4.92 -13.99
C HIS A 209 -0.70 4.61 -12.53
N LEU A 210 -1.72 4.26 -11.73
CA LEU A 210 -1.49 3.73 -10.38
C LEU A 210 -1.06 2.26 -10.50
N ARG A 211 0.22 2.00 -10.25
CA ARG A 211 0.80 0.64 -10.31
C ARG A 211 0.66 -0.12 -8.99
N GLY A 212 0.50 0.62 -7.89
CA GLY A 212 0.09 0.06 -6.62
C GLY A 212 -0.04 1.12 -5.55
N GLY A 213 -0.61 0.70 -4.43
CA GLY A 213 -0.63 1.47 -3.21
C GLY A 213 -1.31 0.73 -2.08
N VAL A 214 -0.74 0.91 -0.90
CA VAL A 214 -1.12 0.25 0.35
C VAL A 214 -1.20 1.32 1.42
N GLY A 215 -2.23 1.30 2.24
CA GLY A 215 -2.37 2.30 3.30
C GLY A 215 -3.65 2.14 4.10
N SER A 216 -4.03 3.22 4.76
CA SER A 216 -5.25 3.29 5.56
C SER A 216 -6.01 4.59 5.33
N LEU A 217 -7.35 4.53 5.39
CA LEU A 217 -8.24 5.68 5.26
C LEU A 217 -9.18 5.79 6.47
N ILE A 218 -9.67 7.00 6.74
CA ILE A 218 -10.69 7.25 7.78
C ILE A 218 -12.08 6.92 7.22
N GLY A 219 -12.36 5.65 6.94
CA GLY A 219 -13.51 5.21 6.15
C GLY A 219 -13.39 5.60 4.67
N ALA A 220 -14.48 5.47 3.91
CA ALA A 220 -14.49 5.78 2.47
C ALA A 220 -15.78 6.43 1.97
N ARG A 221 -15.66 7.21 0.90
CA ARG A 221 -16.75 7.71 0.06
C ARG A 221 -16.49 7.32 -1.37
N TYR A 222 -17.47 6.68 -1.99
CA TYR A 222 -17.35 6.22 -3.37
C TYR A 222 -18.19 7.08 -4.32
N VAL A 223 -17.79 7.10 -5.59
CA VAL A 223 -18.47 7.84 -6.66
C VAL A 223 -19.92 7.36 -6.85
N ASP A 224 -20.20 6.09 -6.59
CA ASP A 224 -21.55 5.50 -6.67
C ASP A 224 -22.49 5.89 -5.51
N GLY A 225 -21.98 6.66 -4.55
CA GLY A 225 -22.71 7.12 -3.37
C GLY A 225 -22.67 6.15 -2.17
N SER A 226 -22.08 4.96 -2.32
CA SER A 226 -21.81 4.07 -1.19
C SER A 226 -20.74 4.66 -0.26
N ARG A 227 -20.76 4.24 1.02
CA ARG A 227 -19.88 4.79 2.05
C ARG A 227 -19.49 3.77 3.10
N VAL A 228 -18.31 3.96 3.66
CA VAL A 228 -17.83 3.28 4.88
C VAL A 228 -17.61 4.35 5.94
N ASP A 229 -18.31 4.21 7.07
CA ASP A 229 -18.16 5.07 8.23
C ASP A 229 -17.36 4.32 9.30
N ASP A 230 -16.06 4.59 9.36
CA ASP A 230 -15.11 4.02 10.32
C ASP A 230 -14.00 5.04 10.61
N ILE A 231 -13.29 4.86 11.72
CA ILE A 231 -12.13 5.67 12.12
C ILE A 231 -10.84 5.13 11.48
N ALA A 232 -10.79 3.85 11.16
CA ALA A 232 -9.62 3.17 10.61
C ALA A 232 -10.04 2.06 9.65
N THR A 233 -9.34 1.95 8.53
CA THR A 233 -9.54 0.92 7.51
C THR A 233 -8.20 0.54 6.94
N GLU A 234 -8.02 -0.72 6.52
CA GLU A 234 -6.89 -1.11 5.69
C GLU A 234 -7.33 -1.12 4.22
N VAL A 235 -6.53 -0.52 3.35
CA VAL A 235 -6.86 -0.34 1.94
C VAL A 235 -5.70 -0.71 1.02
N PHE A 236 -6.03 -1.17 -0.18
CA PHE A 236 -5.09 -1.16 -1.30
C PHE A 236 -5.76 -0.74 -2.61
N ILE A 237 -4.94 -0.22 -3.52
CA ILE A 237 -5.37 0.19 -4.86
C ILE A 237 -5.51 -1.04 -5.75
N THR A 238 -6.65 -1.16 -6.44
CA THR A 238 -6.90 -2.17 -7.46
C THR A 238 -6.75 -1.65 -8.88
N GLY A 239 -6.71 -0.33 -9.05
CA GLY A 239 -6.48 0.30 -10.33
C GLY A 239 -6.72 1.80 -10.26
N GLY A 240 -6.32 2.50 -11.31
CA GLY A 240 -6.63 3.91 -11.43
C GLY A 240 -5.69 4.65 -12.34
N PHE A 241 -6.09 5.88 -12.63
CA PHE A 241 -5.36 6.83 -13.43
C PHE A 241 -5.43 8.18 -12.74
N VAL A 242 -4.33 8.93 -12.75
CA VAL A 242 -4.27 10.27 -12.18
C VAL A 242 -3.97 11.25 -13.30
N SER A 243 -4.85 12.23 -13.49
CA SER A 243 -4.57 13.36 -14.38
C SER A 243 -4.12 14.57 -13.57
N ALA A 244 -3.07 15.27 -14.01
CA ALA A 244 -2.61 16.48 -13.31
C ALA A 244 -3.66 17.60 -13.26
N ASP A 245 -4.56 17.63 -14.25
CA ASP A 245 -5.69 18.57 -14.33
C ASP A 245 -6.97 18.06 -13.67
N SER A 246 -6.91 16.90 -13.00
CA SER A 246 -8.02 16.24 -12.31
C SER A 246 -9.15 15.70 -13.21
N SER A 247 -9.12 15.95 -14.52
CA SER A 247 -10.28 15.69 -15.41
C SER A 247 -10.61 14.20 -15.58
N ALA A 248 -9.60 13.35 -15.55
CA ALA A 248 -9.71 11.90 -15.73
C ALA A 248 -9.23 11.11 -14.49
N THR A 249 -9.03 11.77 -13.34
CA THR A 249 -8.54 11.09 -12.14
C THR A 249 -9.57 10.10 -11.59
N CYS A 250 -9.19 8.84 -11.50
CA CYS A 250 -9.95 7.77 -10.85
C CYS A 250 -9.03 6.91 -9.99
N VAL A 251 -9.48 6.60 -8.78
CA VAL A 251 -8.73 5.78 -7.82
C VAL A 251 -9.67 4.67 -7.35
N GLU A 252 -9.41 3.45 -7.80
CA GLU A 252 -10.17 2.27 -7.42
C GLU A 252 -9.45 1.54 -6.29
N ILE A 253 -10.19 1.21 -5.24
CA ILE A 253 -9.66 0.55 -4.06
C ILE A 253 -10.51 -0.62 -3.62
N VAL A 254 -9.89 -1.53 -2.87
CA VAL A 254 -10.58 -2.42 -1.95
C VAL A 254 -10.13 -2.08 -0.53
N MET A 255 -11.05 -2.10 0.43
CA MET A 255 -10.74 -1.92 1.83
C MET A 255 -11.51 -2.84 2.76
N VAL A 256 -11.06 -2.91 4.01
CA VAL A 256 -11.77 -3.56 5.11
C VAL A 256 -11.91 -2.61 6.29
N ASP A 257 -13.09 -2.60 6.92
CA ASP A 257 -13.40 -1.82 8.11
C ASP A 257 -13.06 -2.57 9.41
N THR A 258 -13.14 -1.90 10.56
CA THR A 258 -12.81 -2.50 11.88
C THR A 258 -13.75 -3.63 12.30
N ARG A 259 -14.87 -3.82 11.58
CA ARG A 259 -15.85 -4.90 11.80
C ARG A 259 -15.68 -6.02 10.79
N GLY A 260 -14.66 -5.96 9.92
CA GLY A 260 -14.41 -6.94 8.86
C GLY A 260 -15.28 -6.76 7.62
N GLY A 261 -16.00 -5.64 7.50
CA GLY A 261 -16.78 -5.32 6.32
C GLY A 261 -15.86 -4.94 5.15
N ILE A 262 -15.99 -5.63 4.02
CA ILE A 262 -15.19 -5.40 2.82
C ILE A 262 -15.99 -4.55 1.83
N SER A 263 -15.38 -3.47 1.32
CA SER A 263 -15.94 -2.64 0.26
C SER A 263 -14.95 -2.43 -0.87
N HIS A 264 -15.48 -2.11 -2.05
CA HIS A 264 -14.73 -1.92 -3.29
C HIS A 264 -15.40 -0.82 -4.12
N GLY A 265 -14.59 0.02 -4.76
CA GLY A 265 -15.11 1.02 -5.69
C GLY A 265 -14.14 2.16 -5.97
N ASN A 266 -14.61 3.10 -6.80
CA ASN A 266 -13.89 4.33 -7.14
C ASN A 266 -14.12 5.39 -6.06
N LEU A 267 -13.03 5.95 -5.53
CA LEU A 267 -13.07 6.99 -4.51
C LEU A 267 -13.64 8.30 -5.05
N LEU A 268 -14.52 8.92 -4.26
CA LEU A 268 -14.97 10.29 -4.46
C LEU A 268 -13.83 11.26 -4.08
N ARG A 269 -13.48 12.16 -4.98
CA ARG A 269 -12.44 13.17 -4.72
C ARG A 269 -12.83 14.12 -3.59
N GLY A 270 -11.89 14.42 -2.68
CA GLY A 270 -12.03 15.46 -1.66
C GLY A 270 -12.67 15.01 -0.33
N ASP A 271 -13.02 13.73 -0.20
CA ASP A 271 -13.60 13.16 1.03
C ASP A 271 -13.10 11.74 1.26
N ASN A 272 -11.79 11.49 1.06
CA ASN A 272 -11.13 10.24 1.41
C ASN A 272 -9.78 10.49 2.10
N PRO A 273 -9.80 10.98 3.35
CA PRO A 273 -8.60 11.32 4.09
C PRO A 273 -7.83 10.08 4.56
N VAL A 274 -6.51 10.12 4.44
CA VAL A 274 -5.60 9.09 4.94
C VAL A 274 -5.70 8.97 6.46
N CYS A 275 -5.71 7.75 6.98
CA CYS A 275 -5.72 7.48 8.43
C CYS A 275 -4.30 7.56 9.00
N ILE A 276 -3.42 6.62 8.68
CA ILE A 276 -2.02 6.58 9.18
C ILE A 276 -1.02 6.94 8.08
N THR A 277 -1.11 6.29 6.93
CA THR A 277 -0.20 6.53 5.81
C THR A 277 -0.79 5.93 4.53
N PHE A 278 -0.30 6.37 3.38
CA PHE A 278 -0.60 5.75 2.09
C PHE A 278 0.65 5.72 1.22
N GLU A 279 1.14 4.52 0.93
CA GLU A 279 2.32 4.23 0.13
C GLU A 279 1.90 4.04 -1.33
N LEU A 280 2.65 4.61 -2.28
CA LEU A 280 2.19 4.76 -3.66
C LEU A 280 3.33 4.53 -4.68
N CYS A 281 2.96 3.92 -5.81
CA CYS A 281 3.80 3.82 -7.00
C CYS A 281 3.00 4.28 -8.23
N LEU A 282 3.45 5.35 -8.87
CA LEU A 282 2.85 5.93 -10.06
C LEU A 282 3.82 5.84 -11.23
N GLU A 283 3.36 5.37 -12.38
CA GLU A 283 4.13 5.33 -13.62
C GLU A 283 3.58 6.35 -14.61
N GLU A 284 4.45 7.10 -15.27
CA GLU A 284 4.06 8.08 -16.30
C GLU A 284 3.31 7.38 -17.46
N ALA A 285 2.27 8.04 -17.97
CA ALA A 285 1.39 7.54 -19.03
C ALA A 285 1.88 7.84 -20.46
#